data_AF-A0A0C9YYK8-F1
#
_entry.id   AF-A0A0C9YYK8-F1
#
_cell.length_a   1.000
_cell.length_b   1.000
_cell.length_c   1.000
_cell.angle_alpha   90.00
_cell.angle_beta   90.00
_cell.angle_gamma   90.00
#
_symmetry.space_group_name_H-M   'P 1'
#
loop_
_entity.id
_entity.type
_entity.pdbx_description
1 polymer ?
#
loop_
_entity_poly.entity_id
_entity_poly.type
_entity_poly.pdbx_seq_one_letter_code
_entity_poly.pdbx_strand_id
1 'polypeptide(L)'
;LQDVWISPSAGEMPQWLEDSAVHNGICVLLKCNQCCEEQWCLGVEADNMCQLFGIELCAVELVLQQSENSPFFLLLQHHHEAMQNLMGHWPTPLASTVHYANQASEALSLAKSLSGVSLMRELHWLEPVICSWPSDDLTDNEEDSSAFNKIRSPEEGVQELNEVLLGDVLEGDDTNDKEGEIEDQRVILPVVTLLWQLPHVRPTHNIHML
;
A
#
# COMPACT_ATOMS: atom_id res chain seq x y z
N LEU A 1 43.37 -11.98 -19.23
CA LEU A 1 43.23 -13.45 -19.08
C LEU A 1 44.64 -14.03 -19.03
N GLN A 2 44.98 -14.75 -17.97
CA GLN A 2 46.30 -15.34 -17.81
C GLN A 2 46.22 -16.76 -18.38
N ASP A 3 46.92 -17.04 -19.47
CA ASP A 3 47.01 -18.39 -20.01
C ASP A 3 47.82 -19.27 -19.05
N VAL A 4 47.18 -20.29 -18.48
CA VAL A 4 47.84 -21.31 -17.66
C VAL A 4 48.43 -22.34 -18.62
N TRP A 5 49.73 -22.23 -18.88
CA TRP A 5 50.46 -23.21 -19.69
C TRP A 5 50.75 -24.46 -18.85
N ILE A 6 50.18 -25.61 -19.22
CA ILE A 6 50.50 -26.89 -18.59
C ILE A 6 51.79 -27.40 -19.23
N SER A 7 52.91 -27.24 -18.53
CA SER A 7 54.20 -27.80 -18.98
C SER A 7 54.23 -29.31 -18.70
N PRO A 8 54.69 -30.16 -19.64
CA PRO A 8 54.82 -31.59 -19.42
C PRO A 8 55.72 -31.88 -18.21
N SER A 9 55.27 -32.71 -17.28
CA SER A 9 56.08 -33.15 -16.14
C SER A 9 57.21 -34.07 -16.62
N ALA A 10 58.44 -33.86 -16.14
CA ALA A 10 59.61 -34.65 -16.53
C ALA A 10 59.66 -36.08 -15.91
N GLY A 11 58.59 -36.55 -15.27
CA GLY A 11 58.51 -37.85 -14.60
C GLY A 11 57.55 -38.83 -15.28
N GLU A 12 57.55 -40.08 -14.83
CA GLU A 12 56.55 -41.08 -15.24
C GLU A 12 55.14 -40.58 -14.93
N MET A 13 54.22 -40.74 -15.88
CA MET A 13 52.84 -40.32 -15.72
C MET A 13 52.16 -41.19 -14.64
N PRO A 14 51.44 -40.60 -13.67
CA PRO A 14 50.73 -41.40 -12.69
C PRO A 14 49.75 -42.37 -13.36
N GLN A 15 49.68 -43.61 -12.88
CA GLN A 15 48.81 -44.64 -13.48
C GLN A 15 47.32 -44.25 -13.52
N TRP A 16 46.85 -43.43 -12.57
CA TRP A 16 45.47 -42.93 -12.57
C TRP A 16 45.19 -41.92 -13.70
N LEU A 17 46.24 -41.30 -14.25
CA LEU A 17 46.17 -40.36 -15.36
C LEU A 17 46.37 -41.06 -16.72
N GLU A 18 47.05 -42.21 -16.72
CA GLU A 18 47.26 -43.05 -17.91
C GLU A 18 46.10 -44.02 -18.17
N ASP A 19 45.50 -44.58 -17.12
CA ASP A 19 44.39 -45.52 -17.26
C ASP A 19 43.08 -44.82 -17.64
N SER A 20 42.66 -45.05 -18.89
CA SER A 20 41.40 -44.54 -19.42
C SER A 20 40.17 -44.92 -18.60
N ALA A 21 40.16 -46.09 -17.93
CA ALA A 21 39.06 -46.52 -17.09
C ALA A 21 38.98 -45.68 -15.81
N VAL A 22 40.13 -45.36 -15.19
CA VAL A 22 40.21 -44.49 -14.02
C VAL A 22 39.77 -43.07 -14.39
N HIS A 23 40.26 -42.53 -15.50
CA HIS A 23 39.84 -41.22 -16.00
C HIS A 23 38.33 -41.16 -16.26
N ASN A 24 37.77 -42.18 -16.93
CA ASN A 24 36.34 -42.28 -17.16
C ASN A 24 35.55 -42.35 -15.85
N GLY A 25 36.03 -43.11 -14.86
CA GLY A 25 35.43 -43.17 -13.53
C GLY A 25 35.39 -41.81 -12.82
N ILE A 26 36.50 -41.07 -12.85
CA ILE A 26 36.58 -39.70 -12.30
C ILE A 26 35.62 -38.76 -13.04
N CYS A 27 35.61 -38.78 -14.37
CA CYS A 27 34.71 -37.95 -15.17
C CYS A 27 33.24 -38.25 -14.88
N VAL A 28 32.86 -39.53 -14.75
CA VAL A 28 31.48 -39.92 -14.41
C VAL A 28 31.11 -39.41 -13.03
N LEU A 29 31.98 -39.59 -12.03
CA LEU A 29 31.74 -39.10 -10.68
C LEU A 29 31.55 -37.57 -10.65
N LEU A 30 32.43 -36.83 -11.32
CA LEU A 30 32.31 -35.37 -11.40
C LEU A 30 31.03 -34.93 -12.11
N LYS A 31 30.64 -35.60 -13.20
CA LYS A 31 29.36 -35.34 -13.89
C LYS A 31 28.15 -35.62 -13.01
N CYS A 32 28.18 -36.69 -12.22
CA CYS A 32 27.12 -36.97 -11.25
C CYS A 32 27.01 -35.87 -10.20
N ASN A 33 28.13 -35.45 -9.61
CA ASN A 33 28.15 -34.37 -8.62
C ASN A 33 27.62 -33.05 -9.22
N GLN A 34 28.09 -32.68 -10.41
CA GLN A 34 27.65 -31.48 -11.10
C GLN A 34 26.14 -31.54 -11.44
N CYS A 35 25.63 -32.70 -11.85
CA CYS A 35 24.20 -32.87 -12.10
C CYS A 35 23.37 -32.66 -10.82
N CYS A 36 23.82 -33.18 -9.67
CA CYS A 36 23.16 -32.95 -8.40
C CYS A 36 23.19 -31.48 -7.97
N GLU A 37 24.32 -30.82 -8.13
CA GLU A 37 24.47 -29.38 -7.86
C GLU A 37 23.54 -28.55 -8.75
N GLU A 38 23.54 -28.82 -10.05
CA GLU A 38 22.68 -28.12 -11.02
C GLU A 38 21.20 -28.33 -10.71
N GLN A 39 20.78 -29.55 -10.37
CA GLN A 39 19.39 -29.82 -9.97
C GLN A 39 19.00 -29.02 -8.73
N TRP A 40 19.89 -28.92 -7.74
CA TRP A 40 19.64 -28.13 -6.54
C TRP A 40 19.55 -26.63 -6.87
N CYS A 41 20.49 -26.10 -7.65
CA CYS A 41 20.48 -24.71 -8.10
C CYS A 41 19.21 -24.36 -8.89
N LEU A 42 18.79 -25.23 -9.81
CA LEU A 42 17.56 -25.04 -10.58
C LEU A 42 16.32 -25.09 -9.70
N GLY A 43 16.31 -25.91 -8.65
CA GLY A 43 15.24 -25.94 -7.66
C GLY A 43 15.11 -24.61 -6.92
N VAL A 44 16.23 -24.12 -6.40
CA VAL A 44 16.29 -22.80 -5.72
C VAL A 44 15.87 -21.67 -6.65
N GLU A 45 16.32 -21.70 -7.90
CA GLU A 45 15.96 -20.68 -8.89
C GLU A 45 14.46 -20.72 -9.23
N ALA A 46 13.87 -21.91 -9.36
CA ALA A 46 12.45 -22.06 -9.62
C ALA A 46 11.59 -21.49 -8.46
N ASP A 47 11.99 -21.74 -7.22
CA ASP A 47 11.34 -21.20 -6.03
C ASP A 47 11.47 -19.67 -5.96
N ASN A 48 12.68 -19.15 -6.22
CA ASN A 48 12.94 -17.70 -6.26
C ASN A 48 12.07 -17.00 -7.31
N MET A 49 12.00 -17.56 -8.53
CA MET A 49 11.19 -17.01 -9.61
C MET A 49 9.70 -16.97 -9.25
N CYS A 50 9.19 -18.02 -8.61
CA CYS A 50 7.80 -18.06 -8.16
C CYS A 50 7.54 -17.03 -7.05
N GLN A 51 8.44 -16.92 -6.08
CA GLN A 51 8.32 -15.95 -4.99
C GLN A 51 8.35 -14.51 -5.51
N LEU A 52 9.34 -14.18 -6.37
CA LEU A 52 9.49 -12.85 -6.97
C LEU A 52 8.25 -12.46 -7.77
N PHE A 53 7.72 -13.39 -8.58
CA PHE A 53 6.46 -13.17 -9.32
C PHE A 53 5.33 -12.75 -8.39
N GLY A 54 5.14 -13.43 -7.25
CA GLY A 54 4.10 -13.08 -6.30
C GLY A 54 4.28 -11.73 -5.63
N ILE A 55 5.51 -11.41 -5.23
CA ILE A 55 5.84 -10.13 -4.60
C ILE A 55 5.57 -8.98 -5.58
N GLU A 56 6.05 -9.13 -6.81
CA GLU A 56 5.91 -8.13 -7.85
C GLU A 56 4.45 -7.93 -8.25
N LEU A 57 3.70 -9.03 -8.44
CA LEU A 57 2.28 -8.97 -8.72
C LEU A 57 1.49 -8.30 -7.59
N CYS A 58 1.81 -8.64 -6.33
CA CYS A 58 1.18 -8.03 -5.17
C CYS A 58 1.44 -6.52 -5.11
N ALA A 59 2.66 -6.09 -5.40
CA ALA A 59 3.02 -4.67 -5.41
C ALA A 59 2.25 -3.91 -6.49
N VAL A 60 2.18 -4.45 -7.70
CA VAL A 60 1.44 -3.84 -8.82
C VAL A 60 -0.05 -3.76 -8.52
N GLU A 61 -0.64 -4.84 -8.02
CA GLU A 61 -2.05 -4.90 -7.62
C GLU A 61 -2.38 -3.89 -6.50
N LEU A 62 -1.49 -3.75 -5.52
CA LEU A 62 -1.66 -2.80 -4.43
C LEU A 62 -1.67 -1.35 -4.95
N VAL A 63 -0.71 -1.02 -5.81
CA VAL A 63 -0.59 0.33 -6.38
C VAL A 63 -1.76 0.64 -7.32
N LEU A 64 -2.25 -0.34 -8.09
CA LEU A 64 -3.44 -0.20 -8.94
C LEU A 64 -4.73 0.03 -8.13
N GLN A 65 -4.81 -0.50 -6.90
CA GLN A 65 -5.96 -0.28 -6.01
C GLN A 65 -5.97 1.11 -5.35
N GLN A 66 -4.85 1.83 -5.37
CA GLN A 66 -4.72 3.17 -4.80
C GLN A 66 -5.01 4.25 -5.85
N SER A 67 -6.02 5.09 -5.61
CA SER A 67 -6.42 6.17 -6.53
C SER A 67 -5.37 7.26 -6.75
N GLU A 68 -4.36 7.32 -5.87
CA GLU A 68 -3.29 8.33 -5.91
C GLU A 68 -2.30 8.11 -7.07
N ASN A 69 -2.23 6.90 -7.63
CA ASN A 69 -1.25 6.53 -8.65
C ASN A 69 -1.74 6.72 -10.10
N SER A 70 -2.71 7.62 -10.30
CA SER A 70 -3.28 7.95 -11.62
C SER A 70 -2.28 8.18 -12.76
N PRO A 71 -1.13 8.88 -12.59
CA PRO A 71 -0.21 9.12 -13.71
C PRO A 71 0.51 7.85 -14.20
N PHE A 72 0.63 6.81 -13.37
CA PHE A 72 1.32 5.56 -13.71
C PHE A 72 0.35 4.44 -14.08
N PHE A 73 -0.96 4.68 -14.02
CA PHE A 73 -1.98 3.64 -14.20
C PHE A 73 -1.79 2.82 -15.48
N LEU A 74 -1.59 3.47 -16.62
CA LEU A 74 -1.43 2.79 -17.91
C LEU A 74 -0.16 1.92 -17.93
N LEU A 75 0.95 2.41 -17.35
CA LEU A 75 2.20 1.66 -17.26
C LEU A 75 2.04 0.43 -16.35
N LEU A 76 1.40 0.61 -15.19
CA LEU A 76 1.13 -0.46 -14.24
C LEU A 76 0.17 -1.50 -14.82
N GLN A 77 -0.83 -1.08 -15.59
CA GLN A 77 -1.74 -1.98 -16.27
C GLN A 77 -1.00 -2.81 -17.33
N HIS A 78 -0.17 -2.19 -18.16
CA HIS A 78 0.64 -2.91 -19.13
C HIS A 78 1.60 -3.90 -18.44
N HIS A 79 2.21 -3.48 -17.33
CA HIS A 79 3.08 -4.35 -16.54
C HIS A 79 2.32 -5.54 -15.95
N HIS A 80 1.12 -5.31 -15.42
CA HIS A 80 0.24 -6.35 -14.93
C HIS A 80 -0.13 -7.36 -16.01
N GLU A 81 -0.53 -6.90 -17.20
CA GLU A 81 -0.82 -7.77 -18.35
C GLU A 81 0.42 -8.56 -18.80
N ALA A 82 1.60 -7.94 -18.80
CA ALA A 82 2.86 -8.62 -19.10
C ALA A 82 3.15 -9.74 -18.09
N MET A 83 2.98 -9.50 -16.79
CA MET A 83 3.13 -10.54 -15.75
C MET A 83 2.13 -11.68 -15.93
N GLN A 84 0.87 -11.39 -16.26
CA GLN A 84 -0.12 -12.43 -16.55
C GLN A 84 0.26 -13.27 -17.77
N ASN A 85 0.83 -12.66 -18.80
CA ASN A 85 1.35 -13.39 -19.95
C ASN A 85 2.56 -14.27 -19.58
N LEU A 86 3.47 -13.76 -18.74
CA LEU A 86 4.64 -14.51 -18.27
C LEU A 86 4.23 -15.77 -17.49
N MET A 87 3.16 -15.69 -16.69
CA MET A 87 2.58 -16.85 -15.99
C MET A 87 2.22 -18.01 -16.94
N GLY A 88 1.88 -17.72 -18.21
CA GLY A 88 1.61 -18.75 -19.22
C GLY A 88 2.87 -19.47 -19.74
N HIS A 89 4.06 -18.87 -19.58
CA HIS A 89 5.31 -19.33 -20.20
C HIS A 89 6.39 -19.76 -19.19
N TRP A 90 6.32 -19.29 -17.95
CA TRP A 90 7.26 -19.60 -16.89
C TRP A 90 7.10 -20.96 -16.17
N PRO A 91 5.99 -21.72 -16.31
CA PRO A 91 5.92 -23.03 -15.71
C PRO A 91 7.06 -23.94 -16.20
N THR A 92 7.83 -24.46 -15.25
CA THR A 92 8.90 -25.43 -15.49
C THR A 92 8.53 -26.76 -14.81
N PRO A 93 9.24 -27.86 -15.08
CA PRO A 93 9.04 -29.10 -14.34
C PRO A 93 9.24 -28.96 -12.82
N LEU A 94 9.97 -27.92 -12.38
CA LEU A 94 10.25 -27.64 -10.96
C LEU A 94 9.24 -26.68 -10.34
N ALA A 95 8.70 -25.72 -11.10
CA ALA A 95 7.63 -24.83 -10.67
C ALA A 95 6.40 -24.97 -11.58
N SER A 96 5.40 -25.73 -11.13
CA SER A 96 4.21 -26.00 -11.92
C SER A 96 3.30 -24.76 -12.04
N THR A 97 2.42 -24.76 -13.05
CA THR A 97 1.40 -23.72 -13.25
C THR A 97 0.54 -23.50 -12.00
N VAL A 98 0.32 -24.54 -11.20
CA VAL A 98 -0.44 -24.47 -9.95
C VAL A 98 0.27 -23.58 -8.91
N HIS A 99 1.61 -23.63 -8.82
CA HIS A 99 2.36 -22.79 -7.89
C HIS A 99 2.20 -21.31 -8.26
N TYR A 100 2.36 -20.96 -9.53
CA TYR A 100 2.15 -19.59 -9.99
C TYR A 100 0.70 -19.11 -9.81
N ALA A 101 -0.29 -19.97 -10.07
CA ALA A 101 -1.70 -19.63 -9.86
C ALA A 101 -2.02 -19.39 -8.37
N ASN A 102 -1.47 -20.23 -7.48
CA ASN A 102 -1.59 -20.04 -6.04
C ASN A 102 -0.94 -18.72 -5.61
N GLN A 103 0.30 -18.48 -6.05
CA GLN A 103 1.01 -17.24 -5.77
C GLN A 103 0.25 -16.00 -6.27
N ALA A 104 -0.37 -16.08 -7.45
CA ALA A 104 -1.20 -15.00 -7.97
C ALA A 104 -2.43 -14.74 -7.09
N SER A 105 -3.08 -15.80 -6.62
CA SER A 105 -4.24 -15.68 -5.73
C SER A 105 -3.87 -15.11 -4.35
N GLU A 106 -2.71 -15.51 -3.81
CA GLU A 106 -2.17 -14.98 -2.56
C GLU A 106 -1.77 -13.52 -2.69
N ALA A 107 -1.08 -13.15 -3.77
CA ALA A 107 -0.71 -11.78 -4.08
C ALA A 107 -1.94 -10.86 -4.16
N LEU A 108 -3.00 -11.30 -4.84
CA LEU A 108 -4.26 -10.56 -4.91
C LEU A 108 -4.93 -10.40 -3.54
N SER A 109 -4.96 -11.46 -2.74
CA SER A 109 -5.53 -11.40 -1.39
C SER A 109 -4.72 -10.48 -0.48
N LEU A 110 -3.40 -10.54 -0.57
CA LEU A 110 -2.49 -9.72 0.22
C LEU A 110 -2.61 -8.26 -0.17
N ALA A 111 -2.59 -7.94 -1.47
CA ALA A 111 -2.79 -6.59 -1.98
C ALA A 111 -4.09 -5.97 -1.48
N LYS A 112 -5.20 -6.72 -1.52
CA LYS A 112 -6.50 -6.28 -0.97
C LYS A 112 -6.46 -6.03 0.53
N SER A 113 -5.74 -6.87 1.29
CA SER A 113 -5.61 -6.68 2.74
C SER A 113 -4.77 -5.44 3.09
N LEU A 114 -3.78 -5.12 2.26
CA LEU A 114 -2.84 -4.04 2.47
C LEU A 114 -3.30 -2.70 1.88
N SER A 115 -4.13 -2.70 0.84
CA SER A 115 -4.58 -1.46 0.18
C SER A 115 -5.42 -0.56 1.08
N GLY A 116 -5.86 -1.07 2.23
CA GLY A 116 -6.58 -0.26 3.22
C GLY A 116 -7.89 0.31 2.66
N VAL A 117 -8.35 -0.20 1.50
CA VAL A 117 -9.69 0.05 0.94
C VAL A 117 -10.66 -0.61 1.90
N SER A 118 -10.87 0.05 3.04
CA SER A 118 -12.02 -0.14 3.89
C SER A 118 -13.21 -0.10 2.96
N LEU A 119 -13.91 -1.22 2.83
CA LEU A 119 -15.24 -1.30 2.24
C LEU A 119 -15.93 0.02 2.55
N MET A 120 -16.19 0.81 1.50
CA MET A 120 -16.82 2.12 1.53
C MET A 120 -17.89 2.09 2.63
N ARG A 121 -17.59 2.65 3.81
CA ARG A 121 -18.54 2.62 4.92
C ARG A 121 -19.67 3.55 4.50
N GLU A 122 -20.86 3.00 4.32
CA GLU A 122 -22.05 3.76 4.02
C GLU A 122 -22.30 4.74 5.17
N LEU A 123 -22.02 6.02 4.92
CA LEU A 123 -22.31 7.11 5.84
C LEU A 123 -23.80 7.40 5.73
N HIS A 124 -24.55 7.12 6.79
CA HIS A 124 -25.96 7.51 6.88
C HIS A 124 -26.08 8.85 7.58
N TRP A 125 -26.92 9.73 7.03
CA TRP A 125 -27.32 10.95 7.72
C TRP A 125 -28.15 10.57 8.95
N LEU A 126 -27.71 11.00 10.14
CA LEU A 126 -28.54 10.97 11.32
C LEU A 126 -29.58 12.09 11.24
N GLU A 127 -30.81 11.82 11.66
CA GLU A 127 -31.83 12.86 11.73
C GLU A 127 -31.38 13.96 12.70
N PRO A 128 -31.43 15.25 12.29
CA PRO A 128 -31.07 16.34 13.17
C PRO A 128 -31.95 16.34 14.43
N VAL A 129 -31.33 16.24 15.60
CA VAL A 129 -32.04 16.41 16.87
C VAL A 129 -32.28 17.90 17.07
N ILE A 130 -33.55 18.32 16.99
CA ILE A 130 -33.95 19.69 17.31
C ILE A 130 -33.98 19.82 18.82
N CYS A 131 -32.91 20.37 19.40
CA CYS A 131 -32.91 20.79 20.80
C CYS A 131 -33.75 22.08 20.92
N SER A 132 -34.93 21.99 21.53
CA SER A 132 -35.67 23.19 21.94
C SER A 132 -34.93 23.85 23.10
N TRP A 133 -34.28 24.98 22.83
CA TRP A 133 -33.77 25.85 23.87
C TRP A 133 -34.96 26.41 24.65
N PRO A 134 -34.95 26.39 26.01
CA PRO A 134 -36.01 27.00 26.78
C PRO A 134 -36.12 28.47 26.40
N SER A 135 -37.31 28.89 25.94
CA SER A 135 -37.61 30.30 25.74
C SER A 135 -37.74 30.92 27.12
N ASP A 136 -36.77 31.75 27.50
CA ASP A 136 -36.84 32.58 28.69
C ASP A 136 -37.95 33.62 28.51
N ASP A 137 -39.15 33.28 28.97
CA ASP A 137 -40.26 34.22 29.17
C ASP A 137 -39.97 35.01 30.45
N LEU A 138 -39.07 35.99 30.35
CA LEU A 138 -38.77 36.91 31.44
C LEU A 138 -39.72 38.10 31.36
N THR A 139 -40.83 37.97 32.09
CA THR A 139 -41.72 39.08 32.43
C THR A 139 -40.93 40.22 33.09
N ASP A 140 -41.14 41.43 32.56
CA ASP A 140 -40.66 42.72 33.06
C ASP A 140 -40.69 42.81 34.59
N ASN A 141 -39.50 42.90 35.19
CA ASN A 141 -39.30 43.61 36.45
C ASN A 141 -38.14 44.58 36.24
N GLU A 142 -38.50 45.78 35.83
CA GLU A 142 -37.65 46.98 35.81
C GLU A 142 -37.32 47.39 37.24
N GLU A 143 -36.09 47.13 37.69
CA GLU A 143 -35.32 47.94 38.66
C GLU A 143 -33.96 47.24 38.94
N ASP A 144 -32.99 47.36 38.04
CA ASP A 144 -31.84 48.27 38.22
C ASP A 144 -30.87 48.14 37.04
N SER A 145 -30.44 49.29 36.51
CA SER A 145 -29.79 49.46 35.21
C SER A 145 -28.26 49.46 35.29
N SER A 146 -27.66 49.01 34.17
CA SER A 146 -26.26 49.10 33.72
C SER A 146 -25.40 47.88 34.07
N ALA A 147 -25.29 46.84 33.24
CA ALA A 147 -25.10 46.81 31.79
C ALA A 147 -23.96 47.73 31.33
N PHE A 148 -22.72 47.22 31.37
CA PHE A 148 -21.95 46.80 30.19
C PHE A 148 -20.50 46.46 30.62
N ASN A 149 -20.08 45.23 30.30
CA ASN A 149 -18.69 44.73 30.23
C ASN A 149 -17.93 44.50 31.56
N LYS A 150 -17.59 43.24 31.86
CA LYS A 150 -16.21 42.72 31.67
C LYS A 150 -16.11 41.21 31.98
N ILE A 151 -15.69 40.49 30.96
CA ILE A 151 -15.43 39.05 30.85
C ILE A 151 -14.38 38.55 31.87
N ARG A 152 -14.61 37.37 32.46
CA ARG A 152 -13.61 36.56 33.19
C ARG A 152 -13.96 35.05 33.11
N SER A 153 -13.14 34.30 32.37
CA SER A 153 -12.93 32.82 32.43
C SER A 153 -12.02 32.46 33.65
N PRO A 154 -11.76 31.20 34.07
CA PRO A 154 -11.86 29.90 33.35
C PRO A 154 -12.45 28.70 34.16
N GLU A 155 -12.83 27.60 33.48
CA GLU A 155 -13.29 26.32 34.08
C GLU A 155 -12.39 25.13 33.68
N GLU A 156 -12.24 24.15 34.58
CA GLU A 156 -11.34 22.99 34.45
C GLU A 156 -12.01 21.68 34.91
N GLY A 157 -12.11 20.70 33.98
CA GLY A 157 -12.02 19.24 34.18
C GLY A 157 -13.31 18.38 34.06
N VAL A 158 -13.39 17.24 33.33
CA VAL A 158 -12.57 16.49 32.36
C VAL A 158 -13.52 15.53 31.61
N GLN A 159 -13.50 15.50 30.26
CA GLN A 159 -13.81 14.27 29.51
C GLN A 159 -13.04 14.27 28.18
N GLU A 160 -12.12 13.30 28.05
CA GLU A 160 -11.23 13.11 26.90
C GLU A 160 -11.99 12.95 25.59
N LEU A 161 -11.74 13.84 24.64
CA LEU A 161 -11.45 13.51 23.25
C LEU A 161 -10.99 14.77 22.52
N ASN A 162 -9.76 14.73 22.02
CA ASN A 162 -9.03 15.84 21.40
C ASN A 162 -9.83 16.54 20.28
N GLU A 163 -10.52 17.61 20.64
CA GLU A 163 -10.87 18.69 19.73
C GLU A 163 -9.65 19.61 19.59
N VAL A 164 -8.88 19.39 18.52
CA VAL A 164 -7.75 20.26 18.17
C VAL A 164 -8.30 21.58 17.66
N LEU A 165 -8.24 22.60 18.51
CA LEU A 165 -8.56 23.98 18.18
C LEU A 165 -7.51 24.51 17.17
N LEU A 166 -7.91 24.63 15.90
CA LEU A 166 -7.14 25.25 14.82
C LEU A 166 -7.10 26.77 15.04
N GLY A 167 -6.16 27.27 15.85
CA GLY A 167 -6.04 28.70 16.11
C GLY A 167 -4.70 29.21 16.64
N ASP A 168 -3.87 28.37 17.27
CA ASP A 168 -2.72 28.83 18.06
C ASP A 168 -1.33 28.64 17.40
N VAL A 169 -1.18 28.85 16.08
CA VAL A 169 0.15 28.83 15.43
C VAL A 169 0.38 30.03 14.50
N LEU A 170 -0.06 31.22 14.87
CA LEU A 170 0.39 32.46 14.20
C LEU A 170 0.71 33.53 15.23
N GLU A 171 1.78 33.33 16.01
CA GLU A 171 2.46 34.42 16.69
C GLU A 171 3.61 34.88 15.78
N GLY A 172 3.40 36.04 15.16
CA GLY A 172 4.43 36.75 14.40
C GLY A 172 5.35 37.51 15.34
N ASP A 173 6.64 37.20 15.28
CA ASP A 173 7.69 38.10 15.76
C ASP A 173 8.49 38.58 14.54
N ASP A 174 8.40 39.88 14.27
CA ASP A 174 9.24 40.58 13.32
C ASP A 174 10.67 40.63 13.89
N THR A 175 11.64 40.02 13.20
CA THR A 175 12.84 40.74 12.76
C THR A 175 13.80 39.87 11.95
N ASN A 176 14.32 40.51 10.89
CA ASN A 176 15.51 40.23 10.09
C ASN A 176 15.40 39.23 8.93
N ASP A 177 15.20 39.82 7.74
CA ASP A 177 15.85 39.51 6.46
C ASP A 177 16.71 38.25 6.45
N LYS A 178 16.23 37.18 5.78
CA LYS A 178 16.96 36.41 4.75
C LYS A 178 15.99 35.73 3.78
N GLU A 179 16.20 36.00 2.50
CA GLU A 179 15.58 35.31 1.37
C GLU A 179 15.89 33.80 1.43
N GLY A 180 14.85 32.99 1.51
CA GLY A 180 14.90 31.53 1.43
C GLY A 180 13.51 31.01 1.11
N GLU A 181 13.40 30.32 -0.02
CA GLU A 181 12.16 29.77 -0.57
C GLU A 181 11.41 28.94 0.49
N ILE A 182 10.20 29.38 0.85
CA ILE A 182 9.29 28.61 1.70
C ILE A 182 8.64 27.55 0.81
N GLU A 183 9.11 26.31 0.92
CA GLU A 183 8.39 25.16 0.36
C GLU A 183 7.03 25.04 1.07
N ASP A 184 5.99 25.23 0.28
CA ASP A 184 4.59 25.17 0.68
C ASP A 184 4.28 23.74 1.18
N GLN A 185 4.27 23.55 2.50
CA GLN A 185 3.99 22.27 3.14
C GLN A 185 2.51 21.90 2.92
N ARG A 186 2.21 21.31 1.75
CA ARG A 186 0.86 20.86 1.41
C ARG A 186 0.46 19.74 2.37
N VAL A 187 -0.37 20.07 3.35
CA VAL A 187 -1.13 19.09 4.13
C VAL A 187 -2.06 18.37 3.15
N ILE A 188 -1.72 17.14 2.76
CA ILE A 188 -2.57 16.31 1.92
C ILE A 188 -3.72 15.82 2.81
N LEU A 189 -4.85 16.53 2.77
CA LEU A 189 -6.10 16.05 3.33
C LEU A 189 -6.65 14.93 2.44
N PRO A 190 -7.19 13.84 3.00
CA PRO A 190 -7.80 12.79 2.20
C PRO A 190 -8.93 13.37 1.36
N VAL A 191 -8.83 13.20 0.04
CA VAL A 191 -9.88 13.61 -0.91
C VAL A 191 -11.05 12.64 -0.73
N VAL A 192 -12.07 13.08 0.02
CA VAL A 192 -13.33 12.36 0.16
C VAL A 192 -14.27 12.82 -0.95
N THR A 193 -14.52 11.94 -1.93
CA THR A 193 -15.52 12.19 -2.96
C THR A 193 -16.92 11.96 -2.39
N LEU A 194 -17.60 13.04 -1.99
CA LEU A 194 -18.97 12.99 -1.50
C LEU A 194 -19.95 12.97 -2.69
N LEU A 195 -20.60 11.82 -2.92
CA LEU A 195 -21.71 11.69 -3.84
C LEU A 195 -23.00 12.17 -3.14
N TRP A 196 -23.33 13.44 -3.32
CA TRP A 196 -24.60 13.99 -2.85
C TRP A 196 -25.76 13.44 -3.68
N GLN A 197 -26.59 12.60 -3.08
CA GLN A 197 -27.87 12.19 -3.64
C GLN A 197 -29.01 12.97 -2.97
N LEU A 198 -29.90 13.55 -3.77
CA LEU A 198 -31.04 14.31 -3.27
C LEU A 198 -32.02 13.36 -2.55
N PRO A 199 -32.50 13.68 -1.33
CA PRO A 199 -33.50 12.87 -0.65
C PRO A 199 -34.74 12.72 -1.53
N HIS A 200 -35.19 11.48 -1.76
CA HIS A 200 -36.42 11.22 -2.51
C HIS A 200 -37.59 11.81 -1.74
N VAL A 201 -38.12 12.93 -2.23
CA VAL A 201 -39.34 13.55 -1.71
C VAL A 201 -40.48 12.56 -1.95
N ARG A 202 -41.03 12.00 -0.88
CA ARG A 202 -42.23 11.16 -0.97
C ARG A 202 -43.38 12.04 -1.49
N PRO A 203 -44.14 11.62 -2.51
CA PRO A 203 -45.28 12.39 -2.97
C PRO A 203 -46.33 12.46 -1.85
N THR A 204 -46.55 13.67 -1.33
CA THR A 204 -47.67 13.97 -0.43
C THR A 204 -48.96 13.64 -1.17
N HIS A 205 -49.75 12.73 -0.60
CA HIS A 205 -51.06 12.34 -1.10
C HIS A 205 -51.95 13.56 -1.33
N ASN A 206 -52.59 13.60 -2.49
CA ASN A 206 -53.72 14.46 -2.80
C ASN A 206 -54.81 14.30 -1.74
N ILE A 207 -55.17 15.41 -1.09
CA ILE A 207 -56.51 15.59 -0.53
C ILE A 207 -57.00 16.95 -1.02
N HIS A 208 -57.95 16.94 -1.94
CA HIS A 208 -59.06 17.89 -1.90
C HIS A 208 -60.30 17.24 -2.53
N MET A 209 -61.16 16.74 -1.65
CA MET A 209 -62.60 16.73 -1.86
C MET A 209 -63.08 18.18 -1.83
N LEU A 210 -63.73 18.64 -2.90
CA LEU A 210 -65.11 19.15 -2.96
C LEU A 210 -65.36 19.78 -4.34
#